data_AF-A0A4U0XLY3-F1
#
_entry.id   AF-A0A4U0XLY3-F1
#
_cell.length_a   1.000
_cell.length_b   1.000
_cell.length_c   1.000
_cell.angle_alpha   90.00
_cell.angle_beta   90.00
_cell.angle_gamma   90.00
#
_symmetry.space_group_name_H-M   'P 1'
#
loop_
_entity.id
_entity.type
_entity.pdbx_description
1 polymer ?
#
loop_
_entity_poly.entity_id
_entity_poly.type
_entity_poly.pdbx_seq_one_letter_code
_entity_poly.pdbx_strand_id
1 'polypeptide(L)'
;MLQLLNQEFTFTVDVSNLPCGMNGALYFSAMDRSGGRSHLNPAGAAYGTGYCDAQCPDNAWVNGVANLDNVGACCNEMDIWEANAVATQLTPHACNITGLYECTGADCGSTGVCDKSGCGINPYGVGNHNYYGYHDIVDTTQPFTVVTQFHTDNGKASGTLDQITRLYVQNGKIIQDVNFTLDGQVLDSITNPYCNATAPSFQARGGLAQMGDAIERGMVLIFSIWNDPTGNMTWLDTGNAGPCNVTQGNPSVILREDPGTSVTFSNVKWGDFGTTYSSGPGGYYS
;
A
#
# COMPACT_ATOMS: atom_id res chain seq x y z
N MET A 1 14.15 -1.63 9.81
CA MET A 1 13.84 -1.96 8.41
C MET A 1 13.13 -3.27 8.44
N LEU A 2 11.91 -3.32 7.93
CA LEU A 2 11.12 -4.56 7.90
C LEU A 2 11.51 -5.35 6.65
N GLN A 3 11.90 -6.61 6.84
CA GLN A 3 12.18 -7.56 5.78
C GLN A 3 11.07 -8.60 5.80
N LEU A 4 10.27 -8.67 4.74
CA LEU A 4 8.98 -9.37 4.76
C LEU A 4 8.89 -10.52 3.75
N LEU A 5 9.97 -10.88 3.05
CA LEU A 5 9.93 -12.06 2.17
C LEU A 5 9.68 -13.33 2.97
N ASN A 6 8.70 -14.11 2.54
CA ASN A 6 8.23 -15.32 3.23
C ASN A 6 7.81 -15.03 4.68
N GLN A 7 7.16 -13.88 4.89
CA GLN A 7 6.61 -13.41 6.16
C GLN A 7 5.25 -12.75 5.90
N GLU A 8 4.51 -12.49 6.98
CA GLU A 8 3.28 -11.69 6.95
C GLU A 8 3.42 -10.38 7.72
N PHE A 9 2.64 -9.39 7.31
CA PHE A 9 2.44 -8.12 8.01
C PHE A 9 0.96 -7.97 8.36
N THR A 10 0.68 -7.50 9.56
CA THR A 10 -0.67 -7.47 10.12
C THR A 10 -0.89 -6.23 10.96
N PHE A 11 -2.08 -5.67 10.87
CA PHE A 11 -2.51 -4.55 11.68
C PHE A 11 -4.03 -4.58 11.85
N THR A 12 -4.52 -3.94 12.91
CA THR A 12 -5.94 -3.61 13.08
C THR A 12 -6.15 -2.18 12.65
N VAL A 13 -7.21 -1.92 11.87
CA VAL A 13 -7.58 -0.58 11.43
C VAL A 13 -9.04 -0.28 11.77
N ASP A 14 -9.28 0.97 12.16
CA ASP A 14 -10.60 1.57 12.23
C ASP A 14 -10.68 2.71 11.21
N VAL A 15 -11.50 2.50 10.18
CA VAL A 15 -11.79 3.47 9.11
C VAL A 15 -13.21 4.01 9.20
N SER A 16 -13.95 3.73 10.29
CA SER A 16 -15.37 4.11 10.41
C SER A 16 -15.63 5.62 10.34
N ASN A 17 -14.59 6.43 10.59
CA ASN A 17 -14.60 7.88 10.53
C ASN A 17 -13.78 8.44 9.33
N LEU A 18 -13.67 7.66 8.25
CA LEU A 18 -12.87 7.99 7.07
C LEU A 18 -13.78 8.00 5.81
N PRO A 19 -14.33 9.16 5.42
CA PRO A 19 -15.33 9.26 4.35
C PRO A 19 -14.71 9.16 2.95
N CYS A 20 -15.57 9.22 1.92
CA CYS A 20 -15.18 9.43 0.52
C CYS A 20 -14.17 10.58 0.37
N GLY A 21 -13.17 10.40 -0.49
CA GLY A 21 -12.12 11.39 -0.76
C GLY A 21 -10.96 11.41 0.23
N MET A 22 -11.05 10.66 1.32
CA MET A 22 -9.94 10.45 2.23
C MET A 22 -9.18 9.18 1.87
N ASN A 23 -7.91 9.13 2.25
CA ASN A 23 -7.08 7.94 2.20
C ASN A 23 -6.30 7.85 3.52
N GLY A 24 -6.58 6.81 4.29
CA GLY A 24 -5.79 6.40 5.43
C GLY A 24 -4.82 5.33 4.95
N ALA A 25 -3.56 5.69 4.79
CA ALA A 25 -2.57 4.82 4.16
C ALA A 25 -1.62 4.19 5.17
N LEU A 26 -1.29 2.92 4.94
CA LEU A 26 -0.21 2.20 5.60
C LEU A 26 0.56 1.44 4.53
N TYR A 27 1.84 1.78 4.37
CA TYR A 27 2.65 1.32 3.25
C TYR A 27 4.13 1.24 3.63
N PHE A 28 4.92 0.74 2.69
CA PHE A 28 6.37 0.66 2.82
C PHE A 28 7.08 1.41 1.70
N SER A 29 8.10 2.19 2.04
CA SER A 29 9.04 2.78 1.07
C SER A 29 10.46 2.26 1.27
N ALA A 30 11.18 2.05 0.17
CA ALA A 30 12.59 1.65 0.17
C ALA A 30 13.54 2.83 0.52
N MET A 31 13.26 3.50 1.63
CA MET A 31 14.05 4.61 2.18
C MET A 31 15.32 4.10 2.88
N ASP A 32 16.33 4.96 2.98
CA ASP A 32 17.50 4.71 3.80
C ASP A 32 17.16 4.73 5.30
N ARG A 33 17.68 3.76 6.07
CA ARG A 33 17.41 3.63 7.51
C ARG A 33 17.81 4.86 8.32
N SER A 34 18.83 5.60 7.88
CA SER A 34 19.29 6.81 8.56
C SER A 34 18.50 8.05 8.18
N GLY A 35 17.53 7.93 7.26
CA GLY A 35 16.79 9.05 6.68
C GLY A 35 17.67 9.92 5.77
N GLY A 36 18.72 9.33 5.18
CA GLY A 36 19.71 10.07 4.39
C GLY A 36 20.66 10.93 5.25
N ARG A 37 20.96 10.52 6.49
CA ARG A 37 21.80 11.30 7.40
C ARG A 37 23.21 11.45 6.82
N SER A 38 23.69 12.68 6.76
CA SER A 38 25.01 13.04 6.22
C SER A 38 25.57 14.28 6.94
N HIS A 39 26.72 14.78 6.51
CA HIS A 39 27.24 16.06 7.01
C HIS A 39 26.29 17.23 6.69
N LEU A 40 25.63 17.19 5.52
CA LEU A 40 24.66 18.21 5.09
C LEU A 40 23.24 17.95 5.61
N ASN A 41 22.92 16.69 5.91
CA ASN A 41 21.70 16.28 6.61
C ASN A 41 22.02 15.70 8.00
N PRO A 42 22.34 16.53 9.01
CA PRO A 42 22.54 16.02 10.36
C PRO A 42 21.22 15.59 11.04
N ALA A 43 20.06 15.98 10.50
CA ALA A 43 18.75 15.65 11.05
C ALA A 43 18.48 14.13 10.97
N GLY A 44 18.41 13.58 9.75
CA GLY A 44 18.19 12.15 9.53
C GLY A 44 16.82 11.64 10.02
N ALA A 45 16.70 10.32 10.17
CA ALA A 45 15.47 9.62 10.51
C ALA A 45 14.81 10.11 11.81
N ALA A 46 15.57 10.65 12.76
CA ALA A 46 15.04 11.23 14.00
C ALA A 46 14.10 12.44 13.76
N TYR A 47 14.18 13.05 12.58
CA TYR A 47 13.35 14.17 12.14
C TYR A 47 12.55 13.85 10.86
N GLY A 48 12.45 12.57 10.47
CA GLY A 48 11.63 12.14 9.34
C GLY A 48 12.14 12.56 7.95
N THR A 49 13.46 12.73 7.76
CA THR A 49 14.03 13.05 6.44
C THR A 49 14.19 11.81 5.56
N GLY A 50 14.38 12.02 4.25
CA GLY A 50 14.77 10.97 3.30
C GLY A 50 13.61 10.19 2.70
N TYR A 51 12.40 10.77 2.70
CA TYR A 51 11.23 10.18 2.06
C TYR A 51 11.41 10.04 0.54
N CYS A 52 10.87 8.95 0.01
CA CYS A 52 10.75 8.64 -1.41
C CYS A 52 9.58 7.67 -1.57
N ASP A 53 9.02 7.61 -2.78
CA ASP A 53 7.98 6.66 -3.15
C ASP A 53 7.98 6.41 -4.68
N ALA A 54 7.06 5.62 -5.20
CA ALA A 54 7.01 5.31 -6.63
C ALA A 54 6.45 6.45 -7.50
N GLN A 55 5.86 7.48 -6.88
CA GLN A 55 5.40 8.69 -7.55
C GLN A 55 6.54 9.67 -7.81
N CYS A 56 7.75 9.43 -7.28
CA CYS A 56 8.91 10.28 -7.47
C CYS A 56 8.66 11.77 -7.12
N PRO A 57 8.12 12.08 -5.93
CA PRO A 57 7.74 13.43 -5.55
C PRO A 57 8.92 14.39 -5.52
N ASP A 58 8.70 15.61 -6.00
CA ASP A 58 9.64 16.73 -5.96
C ASP A 58 9.56 17.48 -4.62
N ASN A 59 9.79 16.74 -3.54
CA ASN A 59 9.72 17.30 -2.19
C ASN A 59 10.70 18.46 -1.98
N ALA A 60 10.37 19.39 -1.08
CA ALA A 60 11.24 20.51 -0.72
C ALA A 60 12.63 20.08 -0.20
N TRP A 61 12.73 18.85 0.30
CA TRP A 61 13.98 18.22 0.73
C TRP A 61 14.07 16.82 0.12
N VAL A 62 15.19 16.52 -0.54
CA VAL A 62 15.49 15.19 -1.07
C VAL A 62 16.84 14.76 -0.51
N ASN A 63 16.91 13.53 -0.01
CA ASN A 63 18.08 12.99 0.71
C ASN A 63 18.58 13.91 1.86
N GLY A 64 17.64 14.68 2.44
CA GLY A 64 17.89 15.59 3.54
C GLY A 64 18.63 16.88 3.22
N VAL A 65 18.77 17.23 1.94
CA VAL A 65 19.25 18.53 1.49
C VAL A 65 18.13 19.27 0.75
N ALA A 66 18.19 20.60 0.72
CA ALA A 66 17.18 21.41 0.05
C ALA A 66 17.17 21.10 -1.45
N ASN A 67 15.96 20.86 -2.00
CA ASN A 67 15.78 20.46 -3.39
C ASN A 67 15.78 21.68 -4.33
N LEU A 68 16.96 22.27 -4.56
CA LEU A 68 17.10 23.48 -5.38
C LEU A 68 16.98 23.20 -6.89
N ASP A 69 17.24 21.96 -7.30
CA ASP A 69 17.21 21.53 -8.71
C ASP A 69 15.87 20.88 -9.11
N ASN A 70 14.88 20.85 -8.20
CA ASN A 70 13.57 20.23 -8.39
C ASN A 70 13.68 18.77 -8.88
N VAL A 71 14.56 17.98 -8.25
CA VAL A 71 14.68 16.54 -8.51
C VAL A 71 13.53 15.78 -7.85
N GLY A 72 13.09 14.67 -8.44
CA GLY A 72 12.09 13.79 -7.81
C GLY A 72 12.76 12.72 -6.94
N ALA A 73 12.11 12.34 -5.83
CA ALA A 73 12.60 11.33 -4.90
C ALA A 73 11.92 9.96 -5.14
N CYS A 74 12.51 9.14 -6.01
CA CYS A 74 11.97 7.84 -6.39
C CYS A 74 12.48 6.72 -5.48
N CYS A 75 11.62 5.77 -5.12
CA CYS A 75 12.04 4.43 -4.67
C CYS A 75 10.91 3.41 -4.79
N ASN A 76 11.25 2.12 -4.64
CA ASN A 76 10.23 1.06 -4.62
C ASN A 76 9.27 1.26 -3.44
N GLU A 77 8.00 0.95 -3.67
CA GLU A 77 6.90 1.21 -2.75
C GLU A 77 5.94 0.01 -2.71
N MET A 78 5.46 -0.32 -1.52
CA MET A 78 4.49 -1.39 -1.31
C MET A 78 3.34 -0.85 -0.46
N ASP A 79 2.25 -0.51 -1.14
CA ASP A 79 1.03 -0.03 -0.54
C ASP A 79 0.22 -1.19 0.00
N ILE A 80 0.43 -1.49 1.27
CA ILE A 80 -0.30 -2.54 1.98
C ILE A 80 -1.77 -2.15 2.11
N TRP A 81 -2.04 -0.87 2.34
CA TRP A 81 -3.36 -0.39 2.62
C TRP A 81 -3.49 1.05 2.20
N GLU A 82 -4.29 1.29 1.18
CA GLU A 82 -4.87 2.58 0.88
C GLU A 82 -6.38 2.41 0.91
N ALA A 83 -7.06 3.15 1.78
CA ALA A 83 -8.48 2.95 1.97
C ALA A 83 -9.18 4.15 2.60
N ASN A 84 -10.49 4.16 2.40
CA ASN A 84 -11.45 4.81 3.28
C ASN A 84 -12.55 3.81 3.65
N ALA A 85 -13.64 4.26 4.26
CA ALA A 85 -14.70 3.37 4.71
C ALA A 85 -15.47 2.68 3.56
N VAL A 86 -15.28 3.06 2.30
CA VAL A 86 -16.08 2.54 1.18
C VAL A 86 -15.28 1.91 0.05
N ALA A 87 -13.95 2.06 0.04
CA ALA A 87 -13.08 1.38 -0.89
C ALA A 87 -11.70 1.11 -0.26
N THR A 88 -11.00 0.10 -0.77
CA THR A 88 -9.64 -0.25 -0.38
C THR A 88 -8.84 -0.78 -1.56
N GLN A 89 -7.54 -0.55 -1.55
CA GLN A 89 -6.60 -1.07 -2.53
C GLN A 89 -5.31 -1.59 -1.87
N LEU A 90 -4.78 -2.70 -2.41
CA LEU A 90 -3.47 -3.26 -2.12
C LEU A 90 -2.63 -3.17 -3.40
N THR A 91 -1.47 -2.50 -3.37
CA THR A 91 -0.71 -2.20 -4.59
C THR A 91 0.82 -2.29 -4.39
N PRO A 92 1.54 -3.22 -5.03
CA PRO A 92 2.98 -3.12 -5.20
C PRO A 92 3.35 -2.16 -6.34
N HIS A 93 4.37 -1.35 -6.11
CA HIS A 93 4.96 -0.42 -7.08
C HIS A 93 6.46 -0.69 -7.26
N ALA A 94 6.83 -1.19 -8.44
CA ALA A 94 8.21 -1.52 -8.77
C ALA A 94 8.94 -0.33 -9.41
N CYS A 95 10.20 -0.14 -9.03
CA CYS A 95 11.12 0.78 -9.67
C CYS A 95 12.43 0.08 -10.04
N ASN A 96 12.95 0.33 -11.24
CA ASN A 96 14.19 -0.26 -11.77
C ASN A 96 15.48 0.38 -11.20
N ILE A 97 15.43 0.72 -9.92
CA ILE A 97 16.45 1.38 -9.10
C ILE A 97 16.52 0.68 -7.74
N THR A 98 17.57 0.97 -6.96
CA THR A 98 17.72 0.45 -5.60
C THR A 98 17.79 1.60 -4.60
N GLY A 99 16.93 1.56 -3.59
CA GLY A 99 16.83 2.63 -2.59
C GLY A 99 16.29 3.94 -3.17
N LEU A 100 16.57 5.05 -2.48
CA LEU A 100 16.26 6.41 -2.95
C LEU A 100 17.10 6.76 -4.17
N TYR A 101 16.44 7.26 -5.22
CA TYR A 101 17.03 7.79 -6.45
C TYR A 101 16.49 9.19 -6.74
N GLU A 102 17.40 10.12 -7.02
CA GLU A 102 17.08 11.49 -7.40
C GLU A 102 16.89 11.57 -8.93
N CYS A 103 15.64 11.53 -9.39
CA CYS A 103 15.33 11.54 -10.82
C CYS A 103 15.30 12.96 -11.40
N THR A 104 15.51 13.07 -12.71
CA THR A 104 15.27 14.31 -13.47
C THR A 104 14.57 14.00 -14.79
N GLY A 105 13.81 14.97 -15.32
CA GLY A 105 13.20 14.87 -16.64
C GLY A 105 12.33 13.61 -16.83
N ALA A 106 12.64 12.83 -17.88
CA ALA A 106 11.88 11.64 -18.23
C ALA A 106 11.94 10.53 -17.17
N ASP A 107 13.00 10.47 -16.36
CA ASP A 107 13.14 9.49 -15.29
C ASP A 107 12.07 9.64 -14.21
N CYS A 108 11.57 10.87 -14.00
CA CYS A 108 10.47 11.15 -13.06
C CYS A 108 9.07 10.91 -13.66
N GLY A 109 8.99 10.70 -14.98
CA GLY A 109 7.74 10.59 -15.73
C GLY A 109 7.05 9.24 -15.56
N SER A 110 5.88 9.09 -16.19
CA SER A 110 5.09 7.84 -16.16
C SER A 110 5.79 6.64 -16.81
N THR A 111 6.70 6.90 -17.74
CA THR A 111 7.58 5.89 -18.37
C THR A 111 8.98 5.87 -17.76
N GLY A 112 9.17 6.57 -16.63
CA GLY A 112 10.45 6.72 -15.95
C GLY A 112 10.84 5.52 -15.11
N VAL A 113 11.67 5.74 -14.09
CA VAL A 113 12.29 4.65 -13.30
C VAL A 113 11.29 3.87 -12.45
N CYS A 114 10.19 4.51 -12.04
CA CYS A 114 9.15 3.91 -11.20
C CYS A 114 7.84 3.68 -11.95
N ASP A 115 7.14 2.62 -11.56
CA ASP A 115 5.76 2.39 -11.94
C ASP A 115 4.81 3.18 -11.03
N LYS A 116 4.25 4.26 -11.57
CA LYS A 116 3.32 5.12 -10.84
C LYS A 116 1.94 4.47 -10.64
N SER A 117 1.54 3.53 -11.49
CA SER A 117 0.19 2.95 -11.46
C SER A 117 0.09 1.75 -10.52
N GLY A 118 1.14 0.93 -10.46
CA GLY A 118 1.20 -0.26 -9.62
C GLY A 118 0.38 -1.43 -10.17
N CYS A 119 0.44 -2.57 -9.47
CA CYS A 119 -0.35 -3.76 -9.76
C CYS A 119 -1.40 -4.02 -8.67
N GLY A 120 -2.45 -3.20 -8.62
CA GLY A 120 -3.35 -3.14 -7.47
C GLY A 120 -4.59 -4.02 -7.57
N ILE A 121 -5.03 -4.61 -6.45
CA ILE A 121 -6.37 -5.20 -6.29
C ILE A 121 -7.23 -4.26 -5.46
N ASN A 122 -8.34 -3.82 -6.06
CA ASN A 122 -9.47 -3.17 -5.38
C ASN A 122 -10.69 -4.10 -5.49
N PRO A 123 -11.29 -4.59 -4.38
CA PRO A 123 -12.43 -5.50 -4.42
C PRO A 123 -13.64 -4.99 -5.22
N TYR A 124 -13.92 -3.69 -5.13
CA TYR A 124 -14.97 -3.06 -5.92
C TYR A 124 -14.58 -3.06 -7.40
N GLY A 125 -13.32 -2.71 -7.72
CA GLY A 125 -12.78 -2.69 -9.08
C GLY A 125 -12.76 -4.03 -9.81
N VAL A 126 -12.68 -5.13 -9.08
CA VAL A 126 -12.79 -6.49 -9.64
C VAL A 126 -14.23 -7.02 -9.66
N GLY A 127 -15.21 -6.17 -9.38
CA GLY A 127 -16.65 -6.45 -9.55
C GLY A 127 -17.37 -6.96 -8.31
N ASN A 128 -16.74 -6.94 -7.13
CA ASN A 128 -17.37 -7.37 -5.88
C ASN A 128 -17.74 -6.16 -5.00
N HIS A 129 -18.89 -5.55 -5.33
CA HIS A 129 -19.33 -4.29 -4.71
C HIS A 129 -19.87 -4.42 -3.29
N ASN A 130 -19.96 -5.65 -2.74
CA ASN A 130 -20.49 -5.93 -1.40
C ASN A 130 -19.46 -6.65 -0.51
N TYR A 131 -18.18 -6.61 -0.88
CA TYR A 131 -17.11 -7.27 -0.15
C TYR A 131 -16.54 -6.40 0.98
N TYR A 132 -16.37 -5.10 0.73
CA TYR A 132 -15.76 -4.15 1.65
C TYR A 132 -16.56 -2.84 1.63
N GLY A 133 -17.02 -2.40 2.79
CA GLY A 133 -17.86 -1.21 2.91
C GLY A 133 -18.74 -1.24 4.16
N TYR A 134 -19.63 -0.27 4.28
CA TYR A 134 -20.52 -0.18 5.43
C TYR A 134 -21.47 -1.38 5.48
N HIS A 135 -21.33 -2.23 6.50
CA HIS A 135 -22.13 -3.45 6.69
C HIS A 135 -21.96 -4.54 5.60
N ASP A 136 -20.86 -4.48 4.84
CA ASP A 136 -20.48 -5.52 3.87
C ASP A 136 -19.80 -6.72 4.55
N ILE A 137 -19.22 -7.65 3.76
CA ILE A 137 -18.51 -8.82 4.27
C ILE A 137 -17.39 -8.41 5.24
N VAL A 138 -16.58 -7.42 4.85
CA VAL A 138 -15.69 -6.66 5.72
C VAL A 138 -16.42 -5.36 6.09
N ASP A 139 -17.00 -5.32 7.28
CA ASP A 139 -17.84 -4.20 7.74
C ASP A 139 -16.97 -3.04 8.23
N THR A 140 -16.91 -1.96 7.47
CA THR A 140 -16.08 -0.79 7.79
C THR A 140 -16.65 0.11 8.89
N THR A 141 -17.85 -0.18 9.40
CA THR A 141 -18.41 0.53 10.56
C THR A 141 -17.76 0.13 11.89
N GLN A 142 -16.89 -0.89 11.87
CA GLN A 142 -16.20 -1.41 13.05
C GLN A 142 -14.73 -1.72 12.73
N PRO A 143 -13.83 -1.72 13.72
CA PRO A 143 -12.46 -2.15 13.50
C PRO A 143 -12.34 -3.59 12.98
N PHE A 144 -11.36 -3.83 12.13
CA PHE A 144 -11.01 -5.17 11.63
C PHE A 144 -9.49 -5.31 11.49
N THR A 145 -9.01 -6.54 11.43
CA THR A 145 -7.60 -6.85 11.20
C THR A 145 -7.37 -7.13 9.72
N VAL A 146 -6.29 -6.57 9.18
CA VAL A 146 -5.79 -6.79 7.82
C VAL A 146 -4.50 -7.60 7.93
N VAL A 147 -4.39 -8.65 7.14
CA VAL A 147 -3.20 -9.51 7.05
C VAL A 147 -2.76 -9.54 5.60
N THR A 148 -1.49 -9.27 5.34
CA THR A 148 -0.87 -9.35 4.02
C THR A 148 0.33 -10.27 4.09
N GLN A 149 0.41 -11.25 3.19
CA GLN A 149 1.45 -12.28 3.20
C GLN A 149 2.25 -12.21 1.89
N PHE A 150 3.57 -12.33 2.00
CA PHE A 150 4.50 -12.23 0.86
C PHE A 150 5.12 -13.59 0.61
N HIS A 151 4.53 -14.35 -0.30
CA HIS A 151 4.98 -15.70 -0.64
C HIS A 151 6.17 -15.64 -1.59
N THR A 152 7.00 -16.68 -1.50
CA THR A 152 8.16 -16.83 -2.36
C THR A 152 8.10 -18.16 -3.08
N ASP A 153 8.67 -18.22 -4.28
CA ASP A 153 8.67 -19.38 -5.17
C ASP A 153 9.17 -20.69 -4.55
N ASN A 154 9.97 -20.60 -3.48
CA ASN A 154 10.58 -21.73 -2.80
C ASN A 154 10.22 -21.82 -1.30
N GLY A 155 9.29 -20.97 -0.83
CA GLY A 155 8.84 -20.93 0.56
C GLY A 155 9.93 -20.53 1.57
N LYS A 156 10.91 -19.71 1.15
CA LYS A 156 12.00 -19.21 2.01
C LYS A 156 12.25 -17.74 1.74
N ALA A 157 12.76 -17.03 2.74
CA ALA A 157 13.13 -15.62 2.61
C ALA A 157 14.19 -15.33 1.52
N SER A 158 14.91 -16.36 1.03
CA SER A 158 15.88 -16.25 -0.07
C SER A 158 15.27 -16.55 -1.45
N GLY A 159 13.96 -16.78 -1.54
CA GLY A 159 13.26 -17.02 -2.81
C GLY A 159 12.81 -15.72 -3.47
N THR A 160 12.30 -15.86 -4.70
CA THR A 160 11.72 -14.74 -5.45
C THR A 160 10.29 -14.52 -4.98
N LEU A 161 9.89 -13.28 -4.72
CA LEU A 161 8.48 -12.94 -4.45
C LEU A 161 7.62 -13.36 -5.66
N ASP A 162 6.62 -14.21 -5.42
CA ASP A 162 5.79 -14.78 -6.48
C ASP A 162 4.29 -14.48 -6.30
N GLN A 163 3.85 -14.27 -5.06
CA GLN A 163 2.46 -14.01 -4.73
C GLN A 163 2.33 -13.11 -3.49
N ILE A 164 1.41 -12.15 -3.54
CA ILE A 164 0.96 -11.37 -2.38
C ILE A 164 -0.50 -11.73 -2.11
N THR A 165 -0.79 -12.26 -0.92
CA THR A 165 -2.15 -12.60 -0.51
C THR A 165 -2.65 -11.67 0.59
N ARG A 166 -3.97 -11.58 0.71
CA ARG A 166 -4.68 -10.80 1.69
C ARG A 166 -5.69 -11.67 2.42
N LEU A 167 -5.91 -11.38 3.69
CA LEU A 167 -7.11 -11.80 4.40
C LEU A 167 -7.47 -10.77 5.46
N TYR A 168 -8.69 -10.86 5.96
CA TYR A 168 -9.20 -10.03 7.04
C TYR A 168 -9.60 -10.89 8.23
N VAL A 169 -9.53 -10.34 9.43
CA VAL A 169 -10.14 -10.93 10.63
C VAL A 169 -11.06 -9.90 11.27
N GLN A 170 -12.35 -10.24 11.31
CA GLN A 170 -13.37 -9.39 11.93
C GLN A 170 -14.32 -10.24 12.75
N ASN A 171 -14.67 -9.78 13.96
CA ASN A 171 -15.56 -10.50 14.87
C ASN A 171 -15.14 -11.98 15.11
N GLY A 172 -13.82 -12.21 15.17
CA GLY A 172 -13.23 -13.53 15.38
C GLY A 172 -13.29 -14.47 14.16
N LYS A 173 -13.77 -14.02 13.00
CA LYS A 173 -13.85 -14.81 11.76
C LYS A 173 -12.76 -14.39 10.79
N ILE A 174 -12.13 -15.37 10.16
CA ILE A 174 -11.25 -15.16 9.01
C ILE A 174 -12.12 -14.97 7.77
N ILE A 175 -11.82 -13.92 7.01
CA ILE A 175 -12.43 -13.57 5.73
C ILE A 175 -11.30 -13.61 4.71
N GLN A 176 -11.34 -14.57 3.79
CA GLN A 176 -10.38 -14.66 2.68
C GLN A 176 -10.59 -13.49 1.72
N ASP A 177 -9.54 -13.08 1.00
CA ASP A 177 -9.67 -11.98 0.04
C ASP A 177 -10.75 -12.24 -1.03
N VAL A 178 -11.13 -11.17 -1.70
CA VAL A 178 -12.02 -11.22 -2.85
C VAL A 178 -11.50 -12.17 -3.92
N ASN A 179 -12.37 -13.05 -4.42
CA ASN A 179 -12.10 -13.80 -5.64
C ASN A 179 -12.70 -13.08 -6.85
N PHE A 180 -12.04 -13.19 -8.00
CA PHE A 180 -12.49 -12.60 -9.25
C PHE A 180 -12.03 -13.43 -10.45
N THR A 181 -12.64 -13.23 -11.60
CA THR A 181 -12.29 -13.96 -12.83
C THR A 181 -11.53 -13.05 -13.79
N LEU A 182 -10.35 -13.50 -14.24
CA LEU A 182 -9.55 -12.86 -15.27
C LEU A 182 -9.16 -13.91 -16.30
N ASP A 183 -9.46 -13.66 -17.58
CA ASP A 183 -9.21 -14.59 -18.69
C ASP A 183 -9.72 -16.03 -18.46
N GLY A 184 -10.85 -16.16 -17.75
CA GLY A 184 -11.46 -17.46 -17.42
C GLY A 184 -10.82 -18.21 -16.25
N GLN A 185 -9.84 -17.61 -15.57
CA GLN A 185 -9.22 -18.14 -14.35
C GLN A 185 -9.74 -17.38 -13.13
N VAL A 186 -10.03 -18.12 -12.05
CA VAL A 186 -10.36 -17.52 -10.76
C VAL A 186 -9.06 -17.17 -10.04
N LEU A 187 -8.92 -15.91 -9.64
CA LEU A 187 -7.79 -15.35 -8.91
C LEU A 187 -8.29 -14.74 -7.60
N ASP A 188 -7.39 -14.65 -6.62
CA ASP A 188 -7.66 -14.13 -5.26
C ASP A 188 -6.44 -13.38 -4.67
N SER A 189 -5.46 -13.06 -5.51
CA SER A 189 -4.14 -12.60 -5.06
C SER A 189 -3.36 -11.94 -6.18
N ILE A 190 -2.37 -11.14 -5.79
CA ILE A 190 -1.45 -10.49 -6.72
C ILE A 190 -0.37 -11.49 -7.12
N THR A 191 -0.29 -11.80 -8.40
CA THR A 191 0.65 -12.77 -8.97
C THR A 191 1.23 -12.24 -10.28
N ASN A 192 2.30 -12.84 -10.79
CA ASN A 192 2.84 -12.46 -12.10
C ASN A 192 1.80 -12.59 -13.25
N PRO A 193 1.00 -13.67 -13.37
CA PRO A 193 -0.08 -13.74 -14.35
C PRO A 193 -1.09 -12.59 -14.24
N TYR A 194 -1.53 -12.25 -13.02
CA TYR A 194 -2.42 -11.12 -12.79
C TYR A 194 -1.78 -9.80 -13.29
N CYS A 195 -0.59 -9.48 -12.80
CA CYS A 195 0.10 -8.24 -13.15
C CYS A 195 0.51 -8.16 -14.63
N ASN A 196 0.78 -9.28 -15.29
CA ASN A 196 1.04 -9.31 -16.74
C ASN A 196 -0.19 -8.87 -17.54
N ALA A 197 -1.39 -9.19 -17.08
CA ALA A 197 -2.63 -8.84 -17.75
C ALA A 197 -3.10 -7.41 -17.41
N THR A 198 -2.81 -6.92 -16.20
CA THR A 198 -3.39 -5.65 -15.70
C THR A 198 -2.39 -4.51 -15.55
N ALA A 199 -1.09 -4.79 -15.38
CA ALA A 199 -0.08 -3.82 -14.97
C ALA A 199 1.21 -3.92 -15.82
N PRO A 200 1.18 -3.56 -17.12
CA PRO A 200 2.36 -3.64 -17.99
C PRO A 200 3.51 -2.73 -17.54
N SER A 201 3.18 -1.59 -16.92
CA SER A 201 4.17 -0.64 -16.36
C SER A 201 4.95 -1.26 -15.20
N PHE A 202 4.27 -1.95 -14.28
CA PHE A 202 4.86 -2.73 -13.19
C PHE A 202 5.83 -3.79 -13.70
N GLN A 203 5.38 -4.57 -14.69
CA GLN A 203 6.16 -5.65 -15.29
C GLN A 203 7.41 -5.13 -16.04
N ALA A 204 7.30 -3.99 -16.72
CA ALA A 204 8.44 -3.35 -17.38
C ALA A 204 9.56 -2.94 -16.41
N ARG A 205 9.28 -2.87 -15.10
CA ARG A 205 10.24 -2.51 -14.04
C ARG A 205 10.61 -3.70 -13.16
N GLY A 206 10.42 -4.92 -13.67
CA GLY A 206 10.83 -6.16 -13.01
C GLY A 206 9.76 -6.81 -12.12
N GLY A 207 8.57 -6.20 -12.05
CA GLY A 207 7.39 -6.81 -11.43
C GLY A 207 7.62 -7.27 -9.99
N LEU A 208 7.06 -8.43 -9.64
CA LEU A 208 7.15 -8.97 -8.29
C LEU A 208 8.59 -9.32 -7.89
N ALA A 209 9.46 -9.71 -8.83
CA ALA A 209 10.86 -9.99 -8.52
C ALA A 209 11.57 -8.71 -8.01
N GLN A 210 11.41 -7.58 -8.72
CA GLN A 210 11.97 -6.31 -8.28
C GLN A 210 11.38 -5.82 -6.95
N MET A 211 10.07 -6.00 -6.76
CA MET A 211 9.42 -5.69 -5.49
C MET A 211 9.98 -6.56 -4.35
N GLY A 212 10.17 -7.86 -4.62
CA GLY A 212 10.76 -8.81 -3.69
C GLY A 212 12.17 -8.42 -3.27
N ASP A 213 13.01 -8.01 -4.22
CA ASP A 213 14.37 -7.51 -3.94
C ASP A 213 14.36 -6.29 -2.99
N ALA A 214 13.38 -5.39 -3.14
CA ALA A 214 13.24 -4.24 -2.25
C ALA A 214 12.77 -4.65 -0.85
N ILE A 215 11.83 -5.60 -0.76
CA ILE A 215 11.34 -6.17 0.50
C ILE A 215 12.46 -6.93 1.23
N GLU A 216 13.32 -7.66 0.51
CA GLU A 216 14.46 -8.40 1.06
C GLU A 216 15.48 -7.46 1.73
N ARG A 217 15.84 -6.36 1.06
CA ARG A 217 16.74 -5.34 1.62
C ARG A 217 16.15 -4.65 2.84
N GLY A 218 14.83 -4.61 2.89
CA GLY A 218 14.04 -4.09 3.98
C GLY A 218 13.60 -2.66 3.76
N MET A 219 12.37 -2.37 4.15
CA MET A 219 11.69 -1.11 3.86
C MET A 219 11.28 -0.38 5.16
N VAL A 220 11.01 0.91 5.05
CA VAL A 220 10.47 1.76 6.14
C VAL A 220 8.95 1.68 6.11
N LEU A 221 8.34 1.40 7.26
CA LEU A 221 6.89 1.44 7.45
C LEU A 221 6.41 2.89 7.62
N ILE A 222 5.36 3.26 6.90
CA ILE A 222 4.79 4.61 6.89
C ILE A 222 3.29 4.54 7.16
N PHE A 223 2.80 5.51 7.93
CA PHE A 223 1.39 5.72 8.21
C PHE A 223 1.02 7.16 7.83
N SER A 224 -0.08 7.35 7.13
CA SER A 224 -0.56 8.69 6.78
C SER A 224 -2.08 8.76 6.73
N ILE A 225 -2.58 9.99 6.72
CA ILE A 225 -3.97 10.32 6.37
C ILE A 225 -3.91 11.55 5.46
N TRP A 226 -4.57 11.49 4.32
CA TRP A 226 -4.54 12.57 3.34
C TRP A 226 -5.81 12.59 2.49
N ASN A 227 -6.02 13.72 1.81
CA ASN A 227 -6.99 13.87 0.74
C ASN A 227 -6.29 14.39 -0.51
N ASP A 228 -6.96 14.30 -1.65
CA ASP A 228 -6.39 14.65 -2.94
C ASP A 228 -7.07 15.90 -3.53
N PRO A 229 -6.46 17.08 -3.42
CA PRO A 229 -7.02 18.31 -3.98
C PRO A 229 -7.02 18.37 -5.51
N THR A 230 -6.35 17.43 -6.18
CA THR A 230 -6.23 17.42 -7.64
C THR A 230 -7.19 16.44 -8.31
N GLY A 231 -7.34 15.25 -7.75
CA GLY A 231 -8.15 14.16 -8.29
C GLY A 231 -9.28 13.68 -7.38
N ASN A 232 -9.49 14.30 -6.21
CA ASN A 232 -10.55 13.98 -5.24
C ASN A 232 -10.62 12.49 -4.84
N MET A 233 -9.49 11.77 -4.89
CA MET A 233 -9.38 10.30 -4.68
C MET A 233 -10.26 9.46 -5.61
N THR A 234 -10.63 10.00 -6.78
CA THR A 234 -11.52 9.28 -7.70
C THR A 234 -10.95 7.95 -8.20
N TRP A 235 -9.63 7.80 -8.18
CA TRP A 235 -8.94 6.55 -8.51
C TRP A 235 -9.18 5.44 -7.47
N LEU A 236 -9.47 5.79 -6.21
CA LEU A 236 -9.64 4.85 -5.09
C LEU A 236 -11.10 4.48 -4.89
N ASP A 237 -12.03 5.45 -4.93
CA ASP A 237 -13.36 5.25 -4.35
C ASP A 237 -14.54 5.67 -5.25
N THR A 238 -14.28 6.05 -6.50
CA THR A 238 -15.31 6.56 -7.42
C THR A 238 -15.44 5.69 -8.67
N GLY A 239 -16.65 5.59 -9.20
CA GLY A 239 -16.92 4.95 -10.49
C GLY A 239 -16.66 3.44 -10.43
N ASN A 240 -15.60 2.97 -11.12
CA ASN A 240 -15.22 1.57 -11.08
C ASN A 240 -14.42 1.22 -9.81
N ALA A 241 -13.95 2.20 -9.04
CA ALA A 241 -13.13 1.94 -7.85
C ALA A 241 -13.93 1.96 -6.54
N GLY A 242 -15.14 2.53 -6.55
CA GLY A 242 -15.99 2.57 -5.38
C GLY A 242 -17.31 3.33 -5.61
N PRO A 243 -18.14 3.42 -4.55
CA PRO A 243 -19.49 3.96 -4.64
C PRO A 243 -19.57 5.49 -4.51
N CYS A 244 -18.47 6.19 -4.26
CA CYS A 244 -18.48 7.64 -4.13
C CYS A 244 -18.86 8.31 -5.45
N ASN A 245 -19.54 9.45 -5.35
CA ASN A 245 -19.76 10.31 -6.49
C ASN A 245 -18.57 11.29 -6.66
N VAL A 246 -18.51 11.91 -7.85
CA VAL A 246 -17.40 12.77 -8.27
C VAL A 246 -17.20 14.07 -7.45
N THR A 247 -18.13 14.43 -6.56
CA THR A 247 -18.04 15.66 -5.76
C THR A 247 -17.76 15.41 -4.28
N GLN A 248 -18.08 14.23 -3.75
CA GLN A 248 -17.92 13.90 -2.33
C GLN A 248 -16.46 14.01 -1.87
N GLY A 249 -15.52 13.59 -2.71
CA GLY A 249 -14.11 13.58 -2.33
C GLY A 249 -13.39 14.93 -2.41
N ASN A 250 -14.10 16.03 -2.69
CA ASN A 250 -13.50 17.35 -2.72
C ASN A 250 -13.03 17.77 -1.30
N PRO A 251 -11.77 18.19 -1.10
CA PRO A 251 -11.28 18.56 0.23
C PRO A 251 -12.07 19.65 0.95
N SER A 252 -12.67 20.60 0.22
CA SER A 252 -13.53 21.63 0.82
C SER A 252 -14.88 21.09 1.28
N VAL A 253 -15.38 20.03 0.63
CA VAL A 253 -16.58 19.30 1.08
C VAL A 253 -16.23 18.49 2.33
N ILE A 254 -15.14 17.73 2.30
CA ILE A 254 -14.69 16.94 3.46
C ILE A 254 -14.45 17.84 4.68
N LEU A 255 -13.75 18.97 4.53
CA LEU A 255 -13.50 19.88 5.64
C LEU A 255 -14.80 20.47 6.23
N ARG A 256 -15.84 20.62 5.42
CA ARG A 256 -17.13 21.17 5.86
C ARG A 256 -18.00 20.12 6.53
N GLU A 257 -18.09 18.93 5.96
CA GLU A 257 -19.00 17.87 6.40
C GLU A 257 -18.35 16.96 7.47
N ASP A 258 -17.06 16.63 7.29
CA ASP A 258 -16.32 15.64 8.09
C ASP A 258 -14.96 16.18 8.61
N PRO A 259 -14.90 17.38 9.26
CA PRO A 259 -13.63 17.98 9.71
C PRO A 259 -12.88 17.16 10.76
N GLY A 260 -13.59 16.23 11.43
CA GLY A 260 -13.03 15.34 12.44
C GLY A 260 -12.57 14.00 11.87
N THR A 261 -12.47 13.85 10.54
CA THR A 261 -12.07 12.58 9.92
C THR A 261 -10.74 12.06 10.47
N SER A 262 -10.67 10.75 10.67
CA SER A 262 -9.54 10.10 11.30
C SER A 262 -9.44 8.63 10.88
N VAL A 263 -8.23 8.10 10.96
CA VAL A 263 -7.95 6.67 10.88
C VAL A 263 -7.20 6.25 12.13
N THR A 264 -7.49 5.05 12.65
CA THR A 264 -6.72 4.47 13.75
C THR A 264 -6.08 3.17 13.31
N PHE A 265 -4.75 3.14 13.31
CA PHE A 265 -3.97 1.92 13.14
C PHE A 265 -3.49 1.41 14.49
N SER A 266 -3.59 0.10 14.72
CA SER A 266 -3.18 -0.54 15.99
C SER A 266 -2.76 -1.99 15.78
N ASN A 267 -2.25 -2.64 16.84
CA ASN A 267 -1.87 -4.06 16.83
C ASN A 267 -0.95 -4.48 15.66
N VAL A 268 -0.01 -3.60 15.31
CA VAL A 268 0.94 -3.83 14.23
C VAL A 268 1.87 -4.99 14.60
N LYS A 269 1.91 -6.02 13.76
CA LYS A 269 2.66 -7.26 13.93
C LYS A 269 3.24 -7.71 12.60
N TRP A 270 4.37 -8.40 12.65
CA TRP A 270 4.95 -9.07 11.49
C TRP A 270 5.69 -10.32 11.96
N GLY A 271 5.79 -11.33 11.10
CA GLY A 271 6.44 -12.59 11.45
C GLY A 271 6.12 -13.72 10.48
N ASP A 272 6.34 -14.95 10.93
CA ASP A 272 6.03 -16.16 10.16
C ASP A 272 4.52 -16.28 9.88
N PHE A 273 4.17 -16.94 8.79
CA PHE A 273 2.78 -17.10 8.37
C PHE A 273 1.90 -17.75 9.45
N GLY A 274 0.72 -17.17 9.67
CA GLY A 274 -0.27 -17.64 10.65
C GLY A 274 0.08 -17.33 12.11
N THR A 275 1.13 -16.55 12.38
CA THR A 275 1.57 -16.24 13.75
C THR A 275 1.14 -14.86 14.23
N THR A 276 0.70 -13.97 13.33
CA THR A 276 0.39 -12.57 13.68
C THR A 276 -1.10 -12.33 13.95
N TYR A 277 -1.98 -13.27 13.62
CA TYR A 277 -3.43 -13.17 13.80
C TYR A 277 -4.05 -14.43 14.41
N SER A 278 -5.28 -14.32 14.91
CA SER A 278 -6.04 -15.43 15.49
C SER A 278 -7.53 -15.25 15.25
N SER A 279 -8.25 -16.33 14.90
CA SER A 279 -9.71 -16.42 15.01
C SER A 279 -10.09 -16.95 16.40
N GLY A 280 -10.84 -16.20 17.21
CA GLY A 280 -11.03 -16.48 18.65
C GLY A 280 -11.97 -17.64 19.00
N PRO A 281 -12.26 -17.90 20.30
CA PRO A 281 -11.59 -17.45 21.51
C PRO A 281 -10.91 -18.62 22.27
N GLY A 282 -9.60 -18.55 22.53
CA GLY A 282 -8.92 -19.55 23.38
C GLY A 282 -8.63 -20.89 22.70
N GLY A 283 -7.65 -20.91 21.81
CA GLY A 283 -6.95 -22.13 21.42
C GLY A 283 -5.47 -21.90 21.64
N TYR A 284 -4.97 -22.31 22.80
CA TYR A 284 -3.53 -22.50 22.98
C TYR A 284 -3.07 -23.47 21.88
N TYR A 285 -2.12 -23.05 21.06
CA TYR A 285 -1.30 -24.02 20.33
C TYR A 285 -0.56 -24.84 21.39
N SER A 286 -0.96 -26.10 21.56
CA SER A 286 -0.18 -27.15 22.22
C SER A 286 0.91 -27.64 21.29
#